data_AF-D6SS20-F1
#
_entry.id   AF-D6SS20-F1
#
_cell.length_a   1.000
_cell.length_b   1.000
_cell.length_c   1.000
_cell.angle_alpha   90.00
_cell.angle_beta   90.00
_cell.angle_gamma   90.00
#
_symmetry.space_group_name_H-M   'P 1'
#
loop_
_entity.id
_entity.type
_entity.pdbx_description
1 polymer ?
#
loop_
_entity_poly.entity_id
_entity_poly.type
_entity_poly.pdbx_seq_one_letter_code
_entity_poly.pdbx_strand_id
1 'polypeptide(L)'
;MTLWTIASLAILLGIALALLGIKVRRSARMHEMFFPGLQTGKKSSKKEQELAKRLLGLVHGREDVARRLVELEQSRNPEKSRKWCLNKAIESLKRERR
;
A
#
# COMPACT_ATOMS: atom_id res chain seq x y z
N MET A 1 -38.27 13.21 25.33
CA MET A 1 -37.25 13.90 24.50
C MET A 1 -35.94 13.09 24.39
N THR A 2 -35.99 11.77 24.23
CA THR A 2 -34.79 10.88 24.26
C THR A 2 -34.65 10.01 23.01
N LEU A 3 -35.64 10.01 22.11
CA LEU A 3 -35.64 9.17 20.91
C LEU A 3 -34.73 9.73 19.79
N TRP A 4 -34.58 11.06 19.72
CA TRP A 4 -33.77 11.72 18.70
C TRP A 4 -32.26 11.62 18.95
N THR A 5 -31.84 11.50 20.21
CA THR A 5 -30.42 11.39 20.57
C THR A 5 -29.85 10.03 20.16
N ILE A 6 -30.63 8.97 20.32
CA ILE A 6 -30.25 7.60 19.93
C ILE A 6 -30.07 7.50 18.41
N ALA A 7 -30.97 8.12 17.63
CA ALA A 7 -30.85 8.17 16.17
C ALA A 7 -29.58 8.91 15.73
N SER A 8 -29.26 10.04 16.35
CA SER A 8 -28.06 10.83 16.03
C SER A 8 -26.77 10.07 16.36
N LEU A 9 -26.74 9.35 17.48
CA LEU A 9 -25.60 8.54 17.90
C LEU A 9 -25.33 7.37 16.92
N ALA A 10 -26.38 6.72 16.44
CA ALA A 10 -26.27 5.61 15.49
C ALA A 10 -25.72 6.07 14.13
N ILE A 11 -26.15 7.25 13.65
CA ILE A 11 -25.66 7.84 12.40
C ILE A 11 -24.17 8.18 12.51
N LEU A 12 -23.75 8.82 13.60
CA LEU A 12 -22.35 9.17 13.84
C LEU A 12 -21.46 7.92 13.94
N LEU A 13 -21.92 6.86 14.62
CA LEU A 13 -21.20 5.61 14.73
C LEU A 13 -21.06 4.91 13.37
N GLY A 14 -22.12 4.91 12.56
CA GLY A 14 -22.10 4.37 11.20
C GLY A 14 -21.11 5.11 10.30
N ILE A 15 -21.08 6.45 10.36
CA ILE A 15 -20.12 7.28 9.61
C ILE A 15 -18.69 7.01 10.08
N ALA A 16 -18.43 6.91 11.39
CA ALA A 16 -17.11 6.61 11.93
C ALA A 16 -16.62 5.22 11.48
N LEU A 17 -17.48 4.20 11.54
CA LEU A 17 -17.17 2.85 11.05
C LEU A 17 -16.97 2.81 9.54
N ALA A 18 -17.74 3.59 8.76
CA ALA A 18 -17.54 3.72 7.33
C ALA A 18 -16.18 4.37 7.00
N LEU A 19 -15.80 5.45 7.70
CA LEU A 19 -14.51 6.12 7.51
C LEU A 19 -13.32 5.22 7.89
N LEU A 20 -13.43 4.46 8.98
CA LEU A 20 -12.44 3.46 9.40
C LEU A 20 -12.35 2.29 8.40
N GLY A 21 -13.50 1.80 7.93
CA GLY A 21 -13.62 0.74 6.94
C GLY A 21 -13.08 1.13 5.57
N ILE A 22 -13.21 2.40 5.16
CA ILE A 22 -12.64 2.93 3.91
C ILE A 22 -11.10 2.91 3.96
N LYS A 23 -10.49 3.22 5.11
CA LYS A 23 -9.02 3.20 5.25
C LYS A 23 -8.46 1.77 5.20
N VAL A 24 -9.19 0.78 5.75
CA VAL A 24 -8.83 -0.64 5.70
C VAL A 24 -9.13 -1.29 4.34
N ARG A 25 -10.28 -1.01 3.70
CA ARG A 25 -10.63 -1.58 2.38
C ARG A 25 -9.83 -1.01 1.22
N ARG A 26 -9.29 0.21 1.34
CA ARG A 26 -8.40 0.74 0.28
C ARG A 26 -7.16 -0.12 0.11
N SER A 27 -6.61 -0.73 1.16
CA SER A 27 -5.41 -1.58 1.04
C SER A 27 -5.61 -2.84 0.16
N ALA A 28 -6.85 -3.32 -0.01
CA ALA A 28 -7.16 -4.46 -0.89
C ALA A 28 -7.37 -4.07 -2.37
N ARG A 29 -7.80 -2.83 -2.66
CA ARG A 29 -7.92 -2.32 -4.04
C ARG A 29 -6.68 -1.60 -4.55
N MET A 30 -5.76 -1.20 -3.67
CA MET A 30 -4.56 -0.43 -4.05
C MET A 30 -3.46 -1.27 -4.71
N HIS A 31 -3.55 -2.61 -4.65
CA HIS A 31 -2.59 -3.48 -5.34
C HIS A 31 -2.68 -3.38 -6.86
N GLU A 32 -3.84 -2.96 -7.40
CA GLU A 32 -4.03 -2.68 -8.83
C GLU A 32 -3.44 -1.32 -9.25
N MET A 33 -3.61 -0.29 -8.41
CA MET A 33 -3.17 1.08 -8.76
C MET A 33 -1.67 1.33 -8.53
N PHE A 34 -1.03 0.61 -7.63
CA PHE A 34 0.41 0.76 -7.41
C PHE A 34 1.25 0.15 -8.53
N PHE A 35 0.69 -0.79 -9.30
CA PHE A 35 1.39 -1.56 -10.31
C PHE A 35 0.55 -1.73 -11.59
N PRO A 36 0.43 -0.69 -12.43
CA PRO A 36 -0.20 -0.79 -13.74
C PRO A 36 0.72 -1.62 -14.66
N GLY A 37 0.58 -2.94 -14.58
CA GLY A 37 1.38 -3.91 -15.32
C GLY A 37 0.99 -5.37 -15.07
N LEU A 38 0.02 -5.60 -14.18
CA LEU A 38 -0.47 -6.93 -13.80
C LEU A 38 -1.57 -7.49 -14.73
N GLN A 39 -1.85 -6.85 -15.87
CA GLN A 39 -2.85 -7.36 -16.84
C GLN A 39 -2.27 -8.27 -17.93
N THR A 40 -0.97 -8.62 -17.87
CA THR A 40 -0.42 -9.73 -18.66
C THR A 40 -0.12 -10.94 -17.78
N GLY A 41 -1.17 -11.63 -17.31
CA GLY A 41 -1.15 -13.07 -16.96
C GLY A 41 -0.20 -13.63 -15.88
N LYS A 42 0.70 -12.84 -15.26
CA LYS A 42 1.62 -13.33 -14.22
C LYS A 42 1.11 -12.94 -12.83
N LYS A 43 0.53 -13.90 -12.11
CA LYS A 43 0.19 -13.77 -10.68
C LYS A 43 1.42 -13.28 -9.91
N SER A 44 1.39 -12.06 -9.39
CA SER A 44 2.43 -11.57 -8.48
C SER A 44 2.56 -12.53 -7.30
N SER A 45 3.78 -12.97 -7.02
CA SER A 45 4.04 -13.97 -5.97
C SER A 45 3.67 -13.41 -4.60
N LYS A 46 3.18 -14.25 -3.67
CA LYS A 46 2.91 -13.84 -2.26
C LYS A 46 4.09 -13.07 -1.64
N LYS A 47 5.32 -13.46 -1.97
CA LYS A 47 6.55 -12.80 -1.50
C LYS A 47 6.70 -11.35 -2.00
N GLU A 48 6.26 -11.06 -3.22
CA GLU A 48 6.31 -9.68 -3.74
C GLU A 48 5.30 -8.78 -3.06
N GLN A 49 4.11 -9.30 -2.75
CA GLN A 49 3.09 -8.56 -2.01
C GLN A 49 3.57 -8.23 -0.59
N GLU A 50 4.22 -9.18 0.07
CA GLU A 50 4.82 -8.99 1.38
C GLU A 50 5.91 -7.91 1.37
N LEU A 51 6.81 -7.95 0.37
CA LEU A 51 7.85 -6.94 0.20
C LEU A 51 7.24 -5.55 -0.08
N ALA A 52 6.21 -5.47 -0.93
CA ALA A 52 5.52 -4.21 -1.21
C ALA A 52 4.88 -3.61 0.06
N LYS A 53 4.21 -4.44 0.88
CA LYS A 53 3.66 -4.00 2.18
C LYS A 53 4.76 -3.53 3.13
N ARG A 54 5.89 -4.24 3.17
CA ARG A 54 7.03 -3.87 4.01
C ARG A 54 7.65 -2.55 3.58
N LEU A 55 7.85 -2.35 2.28
CA LEU A 55 8.33 -1.09 1.72
C LEU A 55 7.38 0.06 2.08
N LEU A 56 6.07 -0.15 1.91
CA LEU A 56 5.05 0.84 2.26
C LEU A 56 5.07 1.20 3.75
N GLY A 57 5.27 0.21 4.62
CA GLY A 57 5.46 0.44 6.06
C GLY A 57 6.71 1.26 6.38
N LEU A 58 7.81 1.04 5.66
CA LEU A 58 9.06 1.81 5.86
C LEU A 58 8.91 3.29 5.46
N VAL A 59 8.08 3.58 4.47
CA VAL A 59 7.76 4.96 4.04
C VAL A 59 6.50 5.52 4.71
N HIS A 60 6.05 4.94 5.83
CA HIS A 60 4.90 5.42 6.60
C HIS A 60 3.59 5.53 5.79
N GLY A 61 3.38 4.64 4.83
CA GLY A 61 2.19 4.66 3.98
C GLY A 61 2.25 5.65 2.82
N ARG A 62 3.40 6.33 2.60
CA ARG A 62 3.61 7.21 1.45
C ARG A 62 3.80 6.42 0.16
N GLU A 63 2.67 6.18 -0.50
CA GLU A 63 2.61 5.36 -1.70
C GLU A 63 3.43 5.94 -2.88
N ASP A 64 3.39 7.26 -3.04
CA ASP A 64 4.15 8.01 -4.03
C ASP A 64 5.66 7.74 -3.91
N VAL A 65 6.18 7.73 -2.69
CA VAL A 65 7.60 7.52 -2.40
C VAL A 65 7.98 6.06 -2.66
N ALA A 66 7.19 5.10 -2.16
CA ALA A 66 7.48 3.69 -2.40
C ALA A 66 7.44 3.34 -3.89
N ARG A 67 6.57 3.97 -4.69
CA ARG A 67 6.51 3.76 -6.14
C ARG A 67 7.78 4.28 -6.82
N ARG A 68 8.12 5.55 -6.57
CA ARG A 68 9.31 6.19 -7.14
C ARG A 68 10.60 5.42 -6.81
N LEU A 69 10.71 4.86 -5.61
CA LEU A 69 11.86 4.05 -5.22
C LEU A 69 11.98 2.77 -6.05
N VAL A 70 10.87 2.08 -6.28
CA VAL A 70 10.88 0.84 -7.09
C VAL A 70 11.16 1.16 -8.56
N GLU A 71 10.58 2.23 -9.09
CA GLU A 71 10.83 2.71 -10.46
C GLU A 71 12.29 3.13 -10.65
N LEU A 72 12.88 3.80 -9.66
CA LEU A 72 14.29 4.17 -9.67
C LEU A 72 15.19 2.92 -9.73
N GLU A 73 14.92 1.91 -8.90
CA GLU A 73 15.70 0.67 -8.93
C GLU A 73 15.49 -0.13 -10.23
N GLN A 74 14.28 -0.11 -10.79
CA GLN A 74 13.97 -0.77 -12.05
C GLN A 74 14.61 -0.07 -13.25
N SER A 75 14.63 1.26 -13.28
CA SER A 75 15.29 2.03 -14.35
C SER A 75 16.81 1.84 -14.32
N ARG A 76 17.40 1.69 -13.13
CA ARG A 76 18.82 1.40 -12.96
C ARG A 76 19.19 -0.05 -13.28
N ASN A 77 18.24 -0.97 -13.15
CA ASN A 77 18.49 -2.41 -13.27
C ASN A 77 17.37 -3.08 -14.10
N PRO A 78 17.25 -2.79 -15.40
CA PRO A 78 16.14 -3.24 -16.22
C PRO A 78 16.07 -4.77 -16.35
N GLU A 79 17.19 -5.49 -16.24
CA GLU A 79 17.20 -6.96 -16.29
C GLU A 79 16.76 -7.64 -14.99
N LYS A 80 16.61 -6.89 -13.89
CA LYS A 80 16.31 -7.47 -12.58
C LYS A 80 14.82 -7.65 -12.39
N SER A 81 14.48 -8.75 -11.70
CA SER A 81 13.10 -9.02 -11.32
C SER A 81 12.55 -7.94 -10.40
N ARG A 82 11.24 -7.70 -10.48
CA ARG A 82 10.55 -6.76 -9.60
C ARG A 82 10.74 -7.06 -8.11
N LYS A 83 10.77 -8.34 -7.73
CA LYS A 83 11.12 -8.79 -6.37
C LYS A 83 12.48 -8.25 -5.92
N TRP A 84 13.48 -8.28 -6.80
CA TRP A 84 14.82 -7.77 -6.53
C TRP A 84 14.78 -6.25 -6.33
N CYS A 85 14.09 -5.51 -7.20
CA CYS A 85 13.94 -4.05 -7.07
C CYS A 85 13.24 -3.65 -5.76
N LEU A 86 12.17 -4.36 -5.37
CA LEU A 86 11.49 -4.16 -4.08
C LEU A 86 12.44 -4.38 -2.90
N ASN A 87 13.22 -5.47 -2.94
CA ASN A 87 14.17 -5.76 -1.87
C ASN A 87 15.29 -4.71 -1.81
N LYS A 88 15.78 -4.23 -2.96
CA LYS A 88 16.78 -3.16 -3.02
C LYS A 88 16.27 -1.82 -2.52
N ALA A 89 15.04 -1.43 -2.88
CA ALA A 89 14.41 -0.24 -2.32
C ALA A 89 14.33 -0.30 -0.79
N ILE A 90 13.94 -1.45 -0.23
CA ILE A 90 13.91 -1.70 1.22
C ILE A 90 15.31 -1.60 1.85
N GLU A 91 16.32 -2.23 1.25
CA GLU A 91 17.70 -2.17 1.72
C GLU A 91 18.25 -0.74 1.70
N SER A 92 17.91 0.04 0.66
CA SER A 92 18.33 1.44 0.56
C SER A 92 17.75 2.29 1.68
N LEU A 93 16.44 2.16 1.96
CA LEU A 93 15.79 2.87 3.06
C LEU A 93 16.33 2.47 4.44
N LYS A 94 16.70 1.20 4.62
CA LYS A 94 17.31 0.73 5.85
C LYS A 94 18.70 1.30 6.07
N ARG A 95 19.48 1.47 5.01
CA ARG A 95 20.81 2.10 5.07
C ARG A 95 20.72 3.56 5.44
N GLU A 96 19.79 4.31 4.85
CA GLU A 96 19.59 5.74 5.16
C GLU A 96 19.18 5.99 6.62
N ARG A 97 18.53 5.02 7.25
CA ARG A 97 18.06 5.12 8.64
C ARG A 97 19.11 4.67 9.68
N ARG A 98 20.19 4.01 9.25
CA ARG A 98 21.26 3.55 10.13
C ARG A 98 22.33 4.62 10.24
#